data_AF-A0A959XDF5-F1
#
_entry.id   AF-A0A959XDF5-F1
#
_cell.length_a   1.000
_cell.length_b   1.000
_cell.length_c   1.000
_cell.angle_alpha   90.00
_cell.angle_beta   90.00
_cell.angle_gamma   90.00
#
_symmetry.space_group_name_H-M   'P 1'
#
loop_
_entity.id
_entity.type
_entity.pdbx_description
1 polymer ?
#
loop_
_entity_poly.entity_id
_entity_poly.type
_entity_poly.pdbx_seq_one_letter_code
_entity_poly.pdbx_strand_id
1 'polypeptide(L)'
;SRLRMVRAMKNRFGPVDDVGCFDLSATGIVAITDPGGLFLDRRDGPTPGTCVSVHLDGRRPILAEVQALVTPAVGERPRRTTSGVDSSRVAMILAVLEQHAGLRLANRDVFVSSVGGARLTDPSNDLAIALALVSAATVAPMGRDVVALGELGLSGDIRRVRDADTRLAEASRLGFQSGIAPAEPAHTVGQSREVAGIRVIPVDNIGRCLQLVGLG
;
A
#
# COMPACT_ATOMS: atom_id res chain seq x y z
N SER A 1 -9.38 -17.90 19.32
CA SER A 1 -7.91 -17.87 19.24
C SER A 1 -7.41 -16.69 20.07
N ARG A 2 -6.39 -16.90 20.93
CA ARG A 2 -5.78 -15.85 21.75
C ARG A 2 -4.33 -15.69 21.31
N LEU A 3 -4.11 -14.88 20.27
CA LEU A 3 -2.78 -14.55 19.78
C LEU A 3 -1.87 -14.08 20.94
N ARG A 4 -0.66 -14.64 20.99
CA ARG A 4 0.43 -14.21 21.87
C ARG A 4 1.63 -13.87 21.02
N MET A 5 2.28 -12.76 21.35
CA MET A 5 3.47 -12.28 20.66
C MET A 5 4.62 -12.23 21.65
N VAL A 6 5.78 -12.74 21.24
CA VAL A 6 7.03 -12.73 22.00
C VAL A 6 8.07 -11.96 21.20
N ARG A 7 8.70 -10.97 21.81
CA ARG A 7 9.76 -10.16 21.19
C ARG A 7 11.02 -10.24 22.04
N ALA A 8 12.19 -10.35 21.40
CA ALA A 8 13.47 -10.27 22.09
C ALA A 8 13.82 -8.79 22.38
N MET A 9 14.03 -8.41 23.64
CA MET A 9 14.48 -7.05 23.95
C MET A 9 15.99 -6.86 23.75
N LYS A 10 16.78 -7.94 23.79
CA LYS A 10 18.22 -7.94 23.58
C LYS A 10 18.66 -9.28 23.00
N ASN A 11 19.37 -9.24 21.89
CA ASN A 11 19.86 -10.43 21.20
C ASN A 11 21.32 -10.18 20.79
N ARG A 12 22.24 -11.03 21.26
CA ARG A 12 23.68 -10.93 20.96
C ARG A 12 24.08 -11.79 19.76
N PHE A 13 23.17 -12.63 19.27
CA PHE A 13 23.44 -13.65 18.26
C PHE A 13 22.46 -13.56 17.08
N GLY A 14 21.70 -12.46 16.98
CA GLY A 14 20.70 -12.25 15.94
C GLY A 14 19.91 -10.95 16.11
N PRO A 15 18.88 -10.72 15.28
CA PRO A 15 18.04 -9.52 15.34
C PRO A 15 17.23 -9.44 16.65
N VAL A 16 16.92 -8.21 17.07
CA VAL A 16 16.04 -7.93 18.24
C VAL A 16 14.60 -7.60 17.83
N ASP A 17 14.36 -7.32 16.56
CA ASP A 17 13.06 -6.84 16.07
C ASP A 17 12.10 -7.98 15.66
N ASP A 18 12.59 -9.23 15.73
CA ASP A 18 11.80 -10.41 15.41
C ASP A 18 10.75 -10.66 16.49
N VAL A 19 9.54 -10.95 16.03
CA VAL A 19 8.40 -11.29 16.88
C VAL A 19 7.97 -12.70 16.57
N GLY A 20 8.06 -13.59 17.56
CA GLY A 20 7.44 -14.91 17.50
C GLY A 20 5.96 -14.78 17.83
N CYS A 21 5.10 -15.25 16.93
CA CYS A 21 3.66 -15.27 17.13
C CYS A 21 3.20 -16.70 17.46
N PHE A 22 2.26 -16.83 18.39
CA PHE A 22 1.78 -18.12 18.87
C PHE A 22 0.27 -18.08 19.06
N ASP A 23 -0.40 -19.18 18.71
CA ASP A 23 -1.80 -19.39 19.08
C ASP A 23 -1.88 -20.28 20.32
N LEU A 24 -2.66 -19.84 21.30
CA LEU A 24 -3.01 -20.64 22.46
C LEU A 24 -4.33 -21.35 22.20
N SER A 25 -4.21 -22.66 22.00
CA SER A 25 -5.33 -23.58 21.81
C SER A 25 -5.50 -24.48 23.04
N ALA A 26 -6.61 -25.23 23.11
CA ALA A 26 -6.82 -26.22 24.16
C ALA A 26 -5.75 -27.32 24.19
N THR A 27 -5.08 -27.55 23.05
CA THR A 27 -4.00 -28.54 22.90
C THR A 27 -2.60 -27.96 23.17
N GLY A 28 -2.48 -26.66 23.49
CA GLY A 28 -1.23 -26.01 23.84
C GLY A 28 -0.88 -24.81 22.96
N ILE A 29 0.41 -24.48 22.95
CA ILE A 29 0.98 -23.32 22.26
C ILE A 29 1.51 -23.78 20.89
N VAL A 30 0.97 -23.22 19.81
CA VAL A 30 1.41 -23.53 18.44
C VAL A 30 2.11 -22.31 17.86
N ALA A 31 3.32 -22.50 17.34
CA ALA A 31 4.05 -21.43 16.65
C ALA A 31 3.32 -21.08 15.35
N ILE A 32 3.04 -19.78 15.19
CA ILE A 32 2.50 -19.22 13.96
C ILE A 32 3.69 -18.76 13.15
N THR A 33 4.02 -19.53 12.10
CA THR A 33 5.18 -19.28 11.25
C THR A 33 4.99 -18.11 10.29
N ASP A 34 3.74 -17.72 10.03
CA ASP A 34 3.42 -16.53 9.23
C ASP A 34 2.33 -15.66 9.89
N PRO A 35 2.73 -14.78 10.82
CA PRO A 35 1.79 -13.86 11.45
C PRO A 35 1.33 -12.72 10.55
N GLY A 36 2.01 -12.45 9.42
CA GLY A 36 1.59 -11.38 8.52
C GLY A 36 0.21 -11.67 7.92
N GLY A 37 -0.07 -12.94 7.61
CA GLY A 37 -1.40 -13.41 7.18
C GLY A 37 -2.50 -13.27 8.23
N LEU A 38 -2.18 -13.08 9.52
CA LEU A 38 -3.18 -12.88 10.57
C LEU A 38 -3.68 -11.43 10.67
N PHE A 39 -2.86 -10.47 10.23
CA PHE A 39 -3.22 -9.03 10.27
C PHE A 39 -3.78 -8.53 8.95
N LEU A 40 -3.57 -9.29 7.87
CA LEU A 40 -4.32 -9.15 6.65
C LEU A 40 -5.69 -9.78 6.89
N ASP A 41 -6.64 -8.97 7.36
CA ASP A 41 -8.04 -9.34 7.39
C ASP A 41 -8.48 -9.50 5.92
N ARG A 42 -8.23 -10.69 5.38
CA ARG A 42 -8.43 -11.04 3.97
C ARG A 42 -9.95 -11.08 3.74
N ARG A 43 -10.56 -9.91 3.54
CA ARG A 43 -11.95 -9.75 3.12
C ARG A 43 -12.28 -10.74 1.99
N ASP A 44 -13.54 -11.14 1.92
CA ASP A 44 -14.10 -12.08 0.92
C ASP A 44 -14.13 -11.52 -0.53
N GLY A 45 -13.19 -10.63 -0.88
CA GLY A 45 -13.02 -10.14 -2.25
C GLY A 45 -12.28 -8.81 -2.34
N PRO A 46 -11.89 -8.42 -3.58
CA PRO A 46 -11.41 -7.07 -3.89
C PRO A 46 -12.41 -6.00 -3.42
N THR A 47 -11.94 -4.99 -2.67
CA THR A 47 -12.79 -3.91 -2.16
C THR A 47 -12.39 -2.57 -2.79
N PRO A 48 -13.34 -1.80 -3.37
CA PRO A 48 -13.04 -0.46 -3.86
C PRO A 48 -12.50 0.45 -2.76
N GLY A 49 -11.57 1.32 -3.15
CA GLY A 49 -10.94 2.25 -2.21
C GLY A 49 -9.84 1.63 -1.36
N THR A 50 -9.30 0.46 -1.75
CA THR A 50 -8.21 -0.18 -1.00
C THR A 50 -6.99 -0.41 -1.89
N CYS A 51 -5.80 -0.20 -1.34
CA CYS A 51 -4.53 -0.55 -1.97
C CYS A 51 -3.47 -0.83 -0.90
N VAL A 52 -2.62 -1.82 -1.14
CA VAL A 52 -1.58 -2.22 -0.18
C VAL A 52 -0.23 -1.63 -0.59
N SER A 53 0.51 -1.10 0.36
CA SER A 53 1.90 -0.67 0.24
C SER A 53 2.80 -1.49 1.17
N VAL A 54 4.11 -1.33 1.03
CA VAL A 54 5.09 -1.82 2.00
C VAL A 54 5.91 -0.63 2.50
N HIS A 55 5.71 -0.28 3.77
CA HIS A 55 6.43 0.79 4.45
C HIS A 55 7.64 0.25 5.21
N LEU A 56 8.66 1.09 5.42
CA LEU A 56 9.78 0.76 6.31
C LEU A 56 9.63 1.43 7.66
N ASP A 57 9.43 0.64 8.71
CA ASP A 57 9.64 1.09 10.09
C ASP A 57 11.11 0.88 10.45
N GLY A 58 11.90 1.95 10.32
CA GLY A 58 13.37 1.86 10.37
C GLY A 58 13.92 1.06 9.18
N ARG A 59 14.31 -0.20 9.42
CA ARG A 59 14.76 -1.15 8.39
C ARG A 59 13.76 -2.28 8.12
N ARG A 60 12.70 -2.38 8.91
CA ARG A 60 11.76 -3.48 8.81
C ARG A 60 10.69 -3.17 7.77
N PRO A 61 10.54 -3.98 6.71
CA PRO A 61 9.41 -3.86 5.81
C PRO A 61 8.14 -4.38 6.49
N ILE A 62 7.08 -3.59 6.41
CA ILE A 62 5.77 -3.88 7.01
C ILE A 62 4.71 -3.54 5.96
N LEU A 63 3.78 -4.47 5.71
CA LEU A 63 2.62 -4.18 4.87
C LEU A 63 1.71 -3.16 5.53
N ALA A 64 1.21 -2.24 4.73
CA ALA A 64 0.21 -1.28 5.16
C ALA A 64 -0.88 -1.16 4.09
N GLU A 65 -2.12 -1.45 4.49
CA GLU A 65 -3.28 -1.17 3.65
C GLU A 65 -3.65 0.31 3.79
N VAL A 66 -3.79 0.98 2.65
CA VAL A 66 -4.41 2.29 2.53
C VAL A 66 -5.87 2.10 2.15
N GLN A 67 -6.74 2.76 2.88
CA GLN A 67 -8.17 2.85 2.61
C GLN A 67 -8.53 4.28 2.25
N ALA A 68 -9.36 4.43 1.23
CA ALA A 68 -9.93 5.69 0.80
C ALA A 68 -11.46 5.56 0.69
N LEU A 69 -12.15 6.63 1.06
CA LEU A 69 -13.58 6.78 0.86
C LEU A 69 -13.83 8.13 0.20
N VAL A 70 -14.56 8.11 -0.90
CA VAL A 70 -14.94 9.30 -1.67
C VAL A 70 -16.46 9.34 -1.75
N THR A 71 -17.07 10.44 -1.31
CA THR A 71 -18.53 10.59 -1.25
C THR A 71 -18.94 11.99 -1.69
N PRO A 72 -20.15 12.22 -2.25
CA PRO A 72 -20.66 13.57 -2.49
C PRO A 72 -20.52 14.45 -1.23
N ALA A 73 -19.99 15.66 -1.39
CA ALA A 73 -19.97 16.62 -0.30
C ALA A 73 -21.37 17.21 -0.08
N VAL A 74 -21.72 17.43 1.19
CA VAL A 74 -23.03 18.02 1.57
C VAL A 74 -22.95 19.55 1.73
N GLY A 75 -21.75 20.11 1.92
CA GLY A 75 -21.54 21.56 2.12
C GLY A 75 -20.65 22.20 1.05
N GLU A 76 -20.50 23.52 1.11
CA GLU A 76 -19.71 24.33 0.16
C GLU A 76 -18.21 24.02 0.18
N ARG A 77 -17.70 23.48 1.30
CA ARG A 77 -16.29 23.10 1.47
C ARG A 77 -16.19 21.60 1.75
N PRO A 78 -15.78 20.80 0.76
CA PRO A 78 -15.61 19.37 0.96
C PRO A 78 -14.57 19.05 2.02
N ARG A 79 -14.84 18.00 2.79
CA ARG A 79 -13.98 17.49 3.84
C ARG A 79 -12.84 16.69 3.25
N ARG A 80 -11.63 16.88 3.79
CA ARG A 80 -10.46 16.08 3.49
C ARG A 80 -9.87 15.61 4.82
N THR A 81 -10.17 14.38 5.20
CA THR A 81 -9.80 13.83 6.50
C THR A 81 -8.79 12.71 6.31
N THR A 82 -7.70 12.77 7.07
CA THR A 82 -6.65 11.75 7.01
C THR A 82 -6.41 11.13 8.38
N SER A 83 -6.02 9.85 8.41
CA SER A 83 -5.58 9.15 9.62
C SER A 83 -4.41 8.22 9.30
N GLY A 84 -3.28 8.39 9.99
CA GLY A 84 -2.07 7.59 9.74
C GLY A 84 -1.37 7.85 8.39
N VAL A 85 -1.83 8.84 7.63
CA VAL A 85 -1.16 9.39 6.44
C VAL A 85 -1.05 10.91 6.57
N ASP A 86 -0.01 11.50 5.96
CA ASP A 86 0.18 12.96 5.98
C ASP A 86 -0.88 13.68 5.13
N SER A 87 -1.52 14.70 5.70
CA SER A 87 -2.60 15.45 5.05
C SER A 87 -2.11 16.30 3.87
N SER A 88 -0.90 16.85 3.95
CA SER A 88 -0.31 17.65 2.87
C SER A 88 0.03 16.78 1.66
N ARG A 89 0.55 15.57 1.90
CA ARG A 89 0.81 14.55 0.90
C ARG A 89 -0.48 14.10 0.21
N VAL A 90 -1.54 13.81 0.95
CA VAL A 90 -2.86 13.49 0.35
C VAL A 90 -3.38 14.65 -0.48
N ALA A 91 -3.26 15.90 0.00
CA ALA A 91 -3.67 17.07 -0.76
C ALA A 91 -2.89 17.24 -2.08
N MET A 92 -1.58 16.98 -2.06
CA MET A 92 -0.73 16.97 -3.25
C MET A 92 -1.16 15.87 -4.23
N ILE A 93 -1.35 14.64 -3.75
CA ILE A 93 -1.77 13.50 -4.58
C ILE A 93 -3.12 13.77 -5.25
N LEU A 94 -4.08 14.35 -4.52
CA LEU A 94 -5.37 14.77 -5.08
C LEU A 94 -5.19 15.77 -6.23
N ALA A 95 -4.33 16.77 -6.07
CA ALA A 95 -4.06 17.75 -7.11
C ALA A 95 -3.40 17.12 -8.36
N VAL A 96 -2.47 16.18 -8.15
CA VAL A 96 -1.82 15.45 -9.26
C VAL A 96 -2.83 14.56 -9.98
N LEU A 97 -3.70 13.85 -9.27
CA LEU A 97 -4.74 13.01 -9.85
C LEU A 97 -5.77 13.83 -10.63
N GLU A 98 -6.16 15.00 -10.12
CA GLU A 98 -7.07 15.89 -10.84
C GLU A 98 -6.43 16.39 -12.15
N GLN A 99 -5.17 16.83 -12.09
CA GLN A 99 -4.47 17.41 -13.23
C GLN A 99 -4.06 16.37 -14.30
N HIS A 100 -3.56 15.21 -13.87
CA HIS A 100 -2.91 14.23 -14.77
C HIS A 100 -3.72 12.96 -14.99
N ALA A 101 -4.74 12.70 -14.17
CA ALA A 101 -5.63 11.55 -14.32
C ALA A 101 -7.11 11.94 -14.49
N GLY A 102 -7.44 13.24 -14.55
CA GLY A 102 -8.81 13.72 -14.76
C GLY A 102 -9.77 13.43 -13.60
N LEU A 103 -9.24 13.11 -12.41
CA LEU A 103 -10.05 12.72 -11.26
C LEU A 103 -10.67 13.96 -10.58
N ARG A 104 -11.90 14.30 -10.97
CA ARG A 104 -12.61 15.50 -10.47
C ARG A 104 -13.22 15.26 -9.09
N LEU A 105 -12.46 15.56 -8.02
CA LEU A 105 -12.90 15.41 -6.62
C LEU A 105 -13.14 16.74 -5.90
N ALA A 106 -13.16 17.86 -6.63
CA ALA A 106 -13.34 19.19 -6.06
C ALA A 106 -14.68 19.39 -5.30
N ASN A 107 -15.68 18.54 -5.53
CA ASN A 107 -16.99 18.56 -4.86
C ASN A 107 -17.27 17.29 -4.03
N ARG A 108 -16.23 16.54 -3.67
CA ARG A 108 -16.35 15.27 -2.94
C ARG A 108 -15.65 15.37 -1.60
N ASP A 109 -16.29 14.82 -0.57
CA ASP A 109 -15.60 14.54 0.68
C ASP A 109 -14.66 13.34 0.47
N VAL A 110 -13.43 13.48 0.96
CA VAL A 110 -12.37 12.48 0.84
C VAL A 110 -11.88 12.11 2.23
N PHE A 111 -11.88 10.82 2.52
CA PHE A 111 -11.30 10.24 3.72
C PHE A 111 -10.19 9.28 3.31
N VAL A 112 -9.02 9.38 3.91
CA VAL A 112 -7.90 8.47 3.66
C VAL A 112 -7.33 7.98 4.98
N SER A 113 -7.17 6.67 5.14
CA SER A 113 -6.58 6.11 6.34
C SER A 113 -5.65 4.94 6.05
N SER A 114 -4.61 4.78 6.86
CA SER A 114 -3.89 3.52 6.94
C SER A 114 -4.57 2.58 7.94
N VAL A 115 -4.54 1.28 7.64
CA VAL A 115 -5.06 0.23 8.53
C VAL A 115 -3.99 -0.21 9.52
N GLY A 116 -4.40 -0.69 10.70
CA GLY A 116 -3.49 -1.28 11.68
C GLY A 116 -2.61 -0.28 12.44
N GLY A 117 -2.89 1.02 12.33
CA GLY A 117 -2.15 2.07 13.05
C GLY A 117 -0.78 2.41 12.46
N ALA A 118 -0.45 1.90 11.27
CA ALA A 118 0.78 2.23 10.56
C ALA A 118 0.82 3.73 10.21
N ARG A 119 1.98 4.39 10.36
CA ARG A 119 2.15 5.79 9.93
C ARG A 119 2.90 5.83 8.61
N LEU A 120 2.22 6.17 7.52
CA LEU A 120 2.79 6.21 6.18
C LEU A 120 3.31 7.61 5.88
N THR A 121 4.52 7.87 6.35
CA THR A 121 5.16 9.19 6.22
C THR A 121 6.11 9.29 5.03
N ASP A 122 6.63 8.14 4.58
CA ASP A 122 7.61 8.11 3.52
C ASP A 122 6.98 8.10 2.11
N PRO A 123 7.68 8.65 1.09
CA PRO A 123 7.13 8.77 -0.25
C PRO A 123 6.80 7.46 -0.96
N SER A 124 7.31 6.30 -0.51
CA SER A 124 7.05 5.04 -1.20
C SER A 124 5.59 4.62 -1.23
N ASN A 125 4.76 5.21 -0.36
CA ASN A 125 3.33 4.94 -0.26
C ASN A 125 2.47 5.82 -1.18
N ASP A 126 3.05 6.82 -1.88
CA ASP A 126 2.27 7.78 -2.66
C ASP A 126 1.43 7.08 -3.73
N LEU A 127 2.03 6.11 -4.44
CA LEU A 127 1.33 5.36 -5.47
C LEU A 127 0.15 4.54 -4.90
N ALA A 128 0.33 3.88 -3.75
CA ALA A 128 -0.75 3.14 -3.11
C ALA A 128 -1.89 4.06 -2.65
N ILE A 129 -1.56 5.25 -2.10
CA ILE A 129 -2.56 6.26 -1.74
C ILE A 129 -3.32 6.75 -2.99
N ALA A 130 -2.61 7.02 -4.08
CA ALA A 130 -3.22 7.45 -5.33
C ALA A 130 -4.18 6.39 -5.91
N LEU A 131 -3.76 5.13 -5.94
CA LEU A 131 -4.58 4.02 -6.44
C LEU A 131 -5.80 3.76 -5.55
N ALA A 132 -5.66 3.86 -4.22
CA ALA A 132 -6.80 3.76 -3.31
C ALA A 132 -7.82 4.88 -3.58
N LEU A 133 -7.38 6.13 -3.76
CA LEU A 133 -8.25 7.26 -4.09
C LEU A 133 -9.01 7.08 -5.40
N VAL A 134 -8.30 6.68 -6.46
CA VAL A 134 -8.93 6.41 -7.76
C VAL A 134 -9.91 5.26 -7.64
N SER A 135 -9.51 4.16 -7.02
CA SER A 135 -10.36 2.99 -6.78
C SER A 135 -11.66 3.34 -6.04
N ALA A 136 -11.58 4.21 -5.03
CA ALA A 136 -12.76 4.69 -4.29
C ALA A 136 -13.68 5.55 -5.17
N ALA A 137 -13.10 6.46 -5.95
CA ALA A 137 -13.84 7.39 -6.79
C ALA A 137 -14.50 6.71 -8.01
N THR A 138 -13.88 5.67 -8.56
CA THR A 138 -14.41 4.90 -9.70
C THR A 138 -15.21 3.67 -9.28
N VAL A 139 -15.25 3.35 -7.98
CA VAL A 139 -15.89 2.15 -7.43
C VAL A 139 -15.34 0.86 -8.07
N ALA A 140 -14.08 0.91 -8.51
CA ALA A 140 -13.40 -0.22 -9.16
C ALA A 140 -12.28 -0.73 -8.25
N PRO A 141 -12.35 -1.97 -7.75
CA PRO A 141 -11.38 -2.48 -6.79
C PRO A 141 -10.03 -2.81 -7.43
N MET A 142 -8.96 -2.64 -6.65
CA MET A 142 -7.65 -3.21 -6.98
C MET A 142 -7.68 -4.74 -6.81
N GLY A 143 -6.84 -5.46 -7.57
CA GLY A 143 -6.66 -6.90 -7.37
C GLY A 143 -6.23 -7.24 -5.94
N ARG A 144 -6.76 -8.35 -5.39
CA ARG A 144 -6.65 -8.74 -3.97
C ARG A 144 -5.21 -8.93 -3.46
N ASP A 145 -4.28 -9.28 -4.34
CA ASP A 145 -2.90 -9.63 -3.99
C ASP A 145 -1.90 -8.71 -4.73
N VAL A 146 -2.24 -7.41 -4.83
CA VAL A 146 -1.42 -6.37 -5.47
C VAL A 146 -0.86 -5.40 -4.43
N VAL A 147 0.47 -5.20 -4.43
CA VAL A 147 1.12 -4.08 -3.73
C VAL A 147 1.49 -2.98 -4.70
N ALA A 148 1.52 -1.73 -4.24
CA ALA A 148 1.97 -0.59 -5.03
C ALA A 148 3.03 0.22 -4.28
N LEU A 149 4.13 0.53 -4.96
CA LEU A 149 5.26 1.30 -4.45
C LEU A 149 5.62 2.39 -5.45
N GLY A 150 5.93 3.59 -4.96
CA GLY A 150 6.42 4.66 -5.81
C GLY A 150 6.15 6.03 -5.20
N GLU A 151 7.09 6.94 -5.40
CA GLU A 151 6.91 8.35 -5.07
C GLU A 151 6.20 9.04 -6.25
N LEU A 152 5.17 9.83 -5.95
CA LEU A 152 4.42 10.54 -6.98
C LEU A 152 4.94 11.97 -7.11
N GLY A 153 5.47 12.30 -8.27
CA GLY A 153 5.89 13.66 -8.60
C GLY A 153 4.72 14.54 -9.04
N LEU A 154 4.91 15.87 -8.91
CA LEU A 154 3.90 16.87 -9.31
C LEU A 154 3.59 16.84 -10.82
N SER A 155 4.50 16.28 -11.63
CA SER A 155 4.30 16.10 -13.07
C SER A 155 3.53 14.82 -13.42
N GLY A 156 3.09 14.06 -12.41
CA GLY A 156 2.44 12.77 -12.56
C GLY A 156 3.42 11.61 -12.75
N ASP A 157 4.73 11.88 -12.74
CA ASP A 157 5.77 10.86 -12.83
C ASP A 157 5.84 10.00 -11.56
N ILE A 158 6.13 8.72 -11.74
CA ILE A 158 6.29 7.74 -10.66
C ILE A 158 7.78 7.47 -10.49
N ARG A 159 8.34 7.90 -9.36
CA ARG A 159 9.77 7.92 -9.08
C ARG A 159 10.19 6.74 -8.20
N ARG A 160 11.45 6.32 -8.38
CA ARG A 160 12.09 5.25 -7.60
C ARG A 160 12.10 5.57 -6.11
N VAL A 161 11.94 4.51 -5.33
CA VAL A 161 11.94 4.56 -3.86
C VAL A 161 13.10 3.74 -3.32
N ARG A 162 13.60 4.10 -2.14
CA ARG A 162 14.67 3.33 -1.48
C ARG A 162 14.20 1.92 -1.15
N ASP A 163 15.11 0.95 -1.20
CA ASP A 163 14.91 -0.46 -0.83
C ASP A 163 13.61 -1.07 -1.40
N ALA A 164 13.33 -0.81 -2.69
CA ALA A 164 12.17 -1.35 -3.39
C ALA A 164 12.18 -2.89 -3.41
N ASP A 165 13.33 -3.50 -3.69
CA ASP A 165 13.47 -4.97 -3.73
C ASP A 165 13.20 -5.59 -2.35
N THR A 166 13.67 -4.98 -1.26
CA THR A 166 13.39 -5.42 0.11
C THR A 166 11.89 -5.38 0.43
N ARG A 167 11.20 -4.33 -0.03
CA ARG A 167 9.75 -4.20 0.12
C ARG A 167 8.98 -5.25 -0.68
N LEU A 168 9.38 -5.45 -1.94
CA LEU A 168 8.79 -6.44 -2.84
C LEU A 168 9.04 -7.87 -2.34
N ALA A 169 10.23 -8.15 -1.80
CA ALA A 169 10.54 -9.43 -1.17
C ALA A 169 9.61 -9.71 0.02
N GLU A 170 9.32 -8.70 0.85
CA GLU A 170 8.39 -8.88 1.97
C GLU A 170 6.94 -9.10 1.50
N ALA A 171 6.50 -8.38 0.47
CA ALA A 171 5.20 -8.62 -0.14
C ALA A 171 5.09 -10.06 -0.69
N SER A 172 6.12 -10.50 -1.42
CA SER A 172 6.25 -11.88 -1.94
C SER A 172 6.20 -12.91 -0.80
N ARG A 173 6.98 -12.71 0.26
CA ARG A 173 7.03 -13.57 1.46
C ARG A 173 5.66 -13.73 2.12
N LEU A 174 4.84 -12.68 2.07
CA LEU A 174 3.48 -12.63 2.62
C LEU A 174 2.40 -13.07 1.62
N GLY A 175 2.80 -13.58 0.46
CA GLY A 175 1.92 -14.21 -0.52
C GLY A 175 1.29 -13.27 -1.54
N PHE A 176 1.73 -12.01 -1.63
CA PHE A 176 1.30 -11.11 -2.70
C PHE A 176 1.86 -11.59 -4.03
N GLN A 177 0.99 -11.62 -5.04
CA GLN A 177 1.30 -12.21 -6.34
C GLN A 177 1.80 -11.16 -7.33
N SER A 178 1.48 -9.89 -7.11
CA SER A 178 1.86 -8.82 -8.02
C SER A 178 2.22 -7.52 -7.31
N GLY A 179 3.15 -6.78 -7.90
CA GLY A 179 3.58 -5.46 -7.46
C GLY A 179 3.46 -4.45 -8.60
N ILE A 180 3.20 -3.20 -8.26
CA ILE A 180 3.31 -2.06 -9.16
C ILE A 180 4.45 -1.20 -8.62
N ALA A 181 5.46 -0.94 -9.43
CA ALA A 181 6.65 -0.23 -8.98
C ALA A 181 7.21 0.67 -10.09
N PRO A 182 8.05 1.66 -9.74
CA PRO A 182 8.63 2.58 -10.71
C PRO A 182 9.45 1.82 -11.75
N ALA A 183 9.33 2.20 -13.02
CA ALA A 183 10.19 1.69 -14.07
C ALA A 183 11.66 2.11 -13.79
N GLU A 184 12.59 1.21 -14.10
CA GLU A 184 14.01 1.59 -14.12
C GLU A 184 14.48 1.75 -15.57
N PRO A 185 15.61 2.43 -15.84
CA PRO A 185 16.04 2.72 -17.22
C PRO A 185 16.15 1.49 -18.13
N ALA A 186 16.46 0.32 -17.58
CA ALA A 186 16.58 -0.94 -18.33
C ALA A 186 15.23 -1.63 -18.60
N HIS A 187 14.12 -1.06 -18.15
CA HIS A 187 12.84 -1.75 -18.08
C HIS A 187 11.77 -1.12 -18.97
N THR A 188 11.11 -1.97 -19.76
CA THR A 188 9.96 -1.56 -20.57
C THR A 188 8.72 -1.43 -19.69
N VAL A 189 8.14 -0.23 -19.64
CA VAL A 189 6.91 0.07 -18.90
C VAL A 189 5.74 -0.81 -19.36
N GLY A 190 4.97 -1.34 -18.41
CA GLY A 190 3.86 -2.27 -18.66
C GLY A 190 4.28 -3.72 -18.93
N GLN A 191 5.55 -4.01 -19.20
CA GLN A 191 6.03 -5.38 -19.36
C GLN A 191 6.38 -5.95 -17.98
N SER A 192 5.48 -6.80 -17.47
CA SER A 192 5.66 -7.41 -16.16
C SER A 192 6.90 -8.31 -16.11
N ARG A 193 7.58 -8.33 -14.96
CA ARG A 193 8.74 -9.21 -14.72
C ARG A 193 8.79 -9.72 -13.30
N GLU A 194 9.58 -10.75 -13.05
CA GLU A 194 9.78 -11.25 -11.69
C GLU A 194 10.89 -10.44 -10.99
N VAL A 195 10.58 -9.93 -9.79
CA VAL A 195 11.53 -9.23 -8.92
C VAL A 195 11.30 -9.75 -7.50
N ALA A 196 12.33 -10.24 -6.83
CA ALA A 196 12.22 -10.76 -5.46
C ALA A 196 11.08 -11.79 -5.25
N GLY A 197 10.80 -12.62 -6.26
CA GLY A 197 9.76 -13.65 -6.23
C GLY A 197 8.32 -13.14 -6.44
N ILE A 198 8.14 -11.85 -6.78
CA ILE A 198 6.83 -11.27 -7.10
C ILE A 198 6.80 -10.71 -8.53
N ARG A 199 5.64 -10.78 -9.20
CA ARG A 199 5.44 -10.23 -10.54
C ARG A 199 5.25 -8.71 -10.47
N VAL A 200 6.20 -7.94 -10.95
CA VAL A 200 6.19 -6.48 -10.92
C VAL A 200 5.81 -5.89 -12.28
N ILE A 201 4.81 -5.01 -12.29
CA ILE A 201 4.43 -4.17 -13.41
C ILE A 201 5.17 -2.82 -13.27
N PRO A 202 6.15 -2.51 -14.14
CA PRO A 202 6.81 -1.22 -14.12
C PRO A 202 5.90 -0.11 -14.63
N VAL A 203 5.90 1.02 -13.92
CA VAL A 203 5.14 2.23 -14.26
C VAL A 203 6.03 3.48 -14.18
N ASP A 204 5.79 4.44 -15.06
CA ASP A 204 6.57 5.69 -15.18
C ASP A 204 5.71 6.94 -14.89
N ASN A 205 4.39 6.84 -15.07
CA ASN A 205 3.45 7.93 -14.91
C ASN A 205 2.10 7.42 -14.39
N ILE A 206 1.40 8.25 -13.60
CA ILE A 206 0.11 7.91 -12.98
C ILE A 206 -0.97 7.61 -14.02
N GLY A 207 -1.10 8.38 -15.10
CA GLY A 207 -2.12 8.14 -16.13
C GLY A 207 -1.95 6.79 -16.80
N ARG A 208 -0.71 6.44 -17.19
CA ARG A 208 -0.40 5.12 -17.77
C ARG A 208 -0.55 3.99 -16.76
N CYS A 209 -0.18 4.22 -15.49
CA CYS A 209 -0.41 3.28 -14.41
C CYS A 209 -1.89 2.91 -14.32
N LEU A 210 -2.79 3.90 -14.29
CA LEU A 210 -4.24 3.68 -14.23
C LEU A 210 -4.76 2.85 -15.40
N GLN A 211 -4.30 3.12 -16.63
CA GLN A 211 -4.64 2.32 -17.80
C GLN A 211 -4.20 0.85 -17.64
N LEU A 212 -2.97 0.63 -17.19
CA LEU A 212 -2.41 -0.72 -17.01
C LEU A 212 -3.13 -1.53 -15.93
N VAL A 213 -3.67 -0.86 -14.90
CA VAL A 213 -4.40 -1.53 -13.81
C VAL A 213 -5.92 -1.53 -14.00
N GLY A 214 -6.42 -1.03 -15.13
CA GLY A 214 -7.86 -1.01 -15.44
C GLY A 214 -8.67 0.03 -14.66
N LEU A 215 -8.03 1.13 -14.25
CA LEU A 215 -8.64 2.26 -13.52
C LEU A 215 -8.63 3.58 -14.33
N GLY A 216 -8.19 3.54 -15.59
CA GLY A 216 -8.07 4.70 -16.48
C GLY A 216 -9.26 4.91 -17.41
#